data_AF-A0AAW8FH15-F1
#
_entry.id   AF-A0AAW8FH15-F1
#
_cell.length_a   1.000
_cell.length_b   1.000
_cell.length_c   1.000
_cell.angle_alpha   90.00
_cell.angle_beta   90.00
_cell.angle_gamma   90.00
#
_symmetry.space_group_name_H-M   'P 1'
#
loop_
_entity.id
_entity.type
_entity.pdbx_description
1 polymer ?
#
loop_
_entity_poly.entity_id
_entity_poly.type
_entity_poly.pdbx_seq_one_letter_code
_entity_poly.pdbx_strand_id
1 'polypeptide(L)'
;MEDDDILDTAEGPQPRPQSLMLTFFGNHVLEEGDLGVYSGSIIDVLGRVGVGEQAVRSTLTRMVNRGLLQRQREGRKMFFGLTPQATRVLIDGRTRIWKQGAVNDDWDGSWTLLGFSLPDSWKRQRHDLRSRLTWSGFGALYSGLWIAPGHVDVSAVVTELGLTAHVKIFHAQAAEVTDIERMIRETWDLESIAARYVTFDKRWSAHLVNGTDDDPIGTRLRLVSDWLRTIRTDPRLPARHLPPAWPARTAQETFHRVAQQTHPALKAARATLETTPLRD
;
A
#
# COMPACT_ATOMS: atom_id res chain seq x y z
N MET A 1 1.52 0.66 -22.52
CA MET A 1 0.59 1.44 -23.35
C MET A 1 -0.80 1.08 -22.88
N GLU A 2 -1.23 1.80 -21.85
CA GLU A 2 -2.61 2.05 -21.43
C GLU A 2 -2.45 3.41 -20.73
N ASP A 3 -2.39 4.44 -21.58
CA ASP A 3 -2.57 5.82 -21.17
C ASP A 3 -4.05 5.95 -20.81
N ASP A 4 -4.34 6.23 -19.55
CA ASP A 4 -5.69 6.51 -19.09
C ASP A 4 -5.76 8.00 -18.74
N ASP A 5 -6.51 8.68 -19.60
CA ASP A 5 -6.79 10.11 -19.65
C ASP A 5 -7.44 10.55 -18.33
N ILE A 6 -6.73 11.39 -17.57
CA ILE A 6 -7.22 11.95 -16.32
C ILE A 6 -8.18 13.08 -16.67
N LEU A 7 -9.47 12.76 -16.79
CA LEU A 7 -10.53 13.75 -16.69
C LEU A 7 -10.73 14.13 -15.22
N ASP A 8 -10.52 15.42 -14.97
CA ASP A 8 -10.68 16.12 -13.70
C ASP A 8 -12.16 16.14 -13.29
N THR A 9 -12.53 15.26 -12.35
CA THR A 9 -13.78 15.36 -11.59
C THR A 9 -13.47 15.79 -10.17
N ALA A 10 -14.29 16.70 -9.63
CA ALA A 10 -14.20 17.22 -8.25
C ALA A 10 -14.24 16.15 -7.14
N GLU A 11 -14.49 14.89 -7.50
CA GLU A 11 -14.21 13.70 -6.70
C GLU A 11 -12.86 13.10 -7.14
N GLY A 12 -11.86 13.15 -6.27
CA GLY A 12 -10.54 12.54 -6.53
C GLY A 12 -10.66 11.06 -6.96
N PRO A 13 -9.62 10.51 -7.62
CA PRO A 13 -9.71 9.25 -8.36
C PRO A 13 -10.34 8.12 -7.54
N GLN A 14 -11.43 7.54 -8.08
CA GLN A 14 -12.22 6.50 -7.45
C GLN A 14 -11.33 5.29 -7.09
N PRO A 15 -11.45 4.74 -5.86
CA PRO A 15 -10.59 3.64 -5.44
C PRO A 15 -10.83 2.41 -6.32
N ARG A 16 -9.75 1.77 -6.81
CA ARG A 16 -9.87 0.56 -7.62
C ARG A 16 -10.55 -0.55 -6.81
N PRO A 17 -11.52 -1.31 -7.37
CA PRO A 17 -12.25 -2.36 -6.66
C PRO A 17 -11.35 -3.39 -5.95
N GLN A 18 -10.21 -3.75 -6.54
CA GLN A 18 -9.24 -4.66 -5.92
C GLN A 18 -8.60 -4.07 -4.65
N SER A 19 -8.30 -2.76 -4.62
CA SER A 19 -7.72 -2.10 -3.43
C SER A 19 -8.73 -2.04 -2.29
N LEU A 20 -9.99 -1.75 -2.60
CA LEU A 20 -11.08 -1.79 -1.63
C LEU A 20 -11.34 -3.22 -1.12
N MET A 21 -11.27 -4.22 -2.00
CA MET A 21 -11.39 -5.64 -1.62
C MET A 21 -10.28 -6.05 -0.65
N LEU A 22 -9.02 -5.72 -0.95
CA LEU A 22 -7.89 -5.99 -0.05
C LEU A 22 -8.06 -5.25 1.29
N THR A 23 -8.53 -4.01 1.25
CA THR A 23 -8.85 -3.23 2.46
C THR A 23 -9.95 -3.89 3.29
N PHE A 24 -11.00 -4.40 2.65
CA PHE A 24 -12.08 -5.14 3.29
C PHE A 24 -11.54 -6.38 4.03
N PHE A 25 -10.80 -7.24 3.34
CA PHE A 25 -10.22 -8.43 3.97
C PHE A 25 -9.20 -8.07 5.06
N GLY A 26 -8.41 -7.01 4.87
CA GLY A 26 -7.48 -6.50 5.88
C GLY A 26 -8.17 -6.01 7.15
N ASN A 27 -9.33 -5.35 7.01
CA ASN A 27 -10.11 -4.80 8.12
C ASN A 27 -10.95 -5.85 8.86
N HIS A 28 -11.45 -6.87 8.17
CA HIS A 28 -12.50 -7.74 8.71
C HIS A 28 -12.12 -9.22 8.84
N VAL A 29 -11.09 -9.70 8.13
CA VAL A 29 -10.80 -11.14 8.02
C VAL A 29 -9.38 -11.48 8.49
N LEU A 30 -8.41 -10.59 8.24
CA LEU A 30 -6.98 -10.85 8.46
C LEU A 30 -6.62 -11.37 9.86
N GLU A 31 -7.35 -10.93 10.89
CA GLU A 31 -7.07 -11.29 12.29
C GLU A 31 -7.78 -12.57 12.75
N GLU A 32 -8.72 -13.07 11.97
CA GLU A 32 -9.55 -14.23 12.32
C GLU A 32 -8.98 -15.55 11.77
N GLY A 33 -7.98 -15.48 10.89
CA GLY A 33 -7.37 -16.65 10.27
C GLY A 33 -8.24 -17.24 9.15
N ASP A 34 -8.63 -18.50 9.30
CA ASP A 34 -9.32 -19.30 8.28
C ASP A 34 -10.83 -19.00 8.21
N LEU A 35 -11.17 -17.74 7.97
CA LEU A 35 -12.54 -17.24 7.92
C LEU A 35 -12.97 -16.91 6.48
N GLY A 36 -14.07 -17.54 6.03
CA GLY A 36 -14.72 -17.27 4.77
C GLY A 36 -15.88 -16.28 4.95
N VAL A 37 -15.99 -15.30 4.06
CA VAL A 37 -17.08 -14.31 4.06
C VAL A 37 -17.98 -14.51 2.84
N TYR A 38 -19.30 -14.54 3.06
CA TYR A 38 -20.29 -14.67 1.99
C TYR A 38 -20.18 -13.53 0.98
N SER A 39 -20.27 -13.84 -0.31
CA SER A 39 -20.23 -12.86 -1.38
C SER A 39 -21.25 -11.72 -1.23
N GLY A 40 -22.45 -12.02 -0.73
CA GLY A 40 -23.48 -11.00 -0.51
C GLY A 40 -23.04 -9.95 0.51
N SER A 41 -22.47 -10.38 1.64
CA SER A 41 -21.93 -9.44 2.64
C SER A 41 -20.78 -8.58 2.10
N ILE A 42 -19.94 -9.14 1.22
CA ILE A 42 -18.87 -8.38 0.54
C ILE A 42 -19.47 -7.33 -0.41
N ILE A 43 -20.51 -7.72 -1.18
CA ILE A 43 -21.23 -6.83 -2.09
C ILE A 43 -21.89 -5.69 -1.31
N ASP A 44 -22.57 -5.99 -0.20
CA ASP A 44 -23.25 -4.99 0.62
C ASP A 44 -22.28 -3.96 1.17
N VAL A 45 -21.11 -4.39 1.65
CA VAL A 45 -20.09 -3.50 2.22
C VAL A 45 -19.39 -2.66 1.15
N LEU A 46 -18.99 -3.27 0.02
CA LEU A 46 -18.35 -2.53 -1.08
C LEU A 46 -19.35 -1.63 -1.84
N GLY A 47 -20.64 -1.95 -1.81
CA GLY A 47 -21.70 -1.10 -2.35
C GLY A 47 -21.79 0.26 -1.65
N ARG A 48 -21.46 0.33 -0.35
CA ARG A 48 -21.44 1.59 0.43
C ARG A 48 -20.37 2.59 -0.04
N VAL A 49 -19.40 2.12 -0.82
CA VAL A 49 -18.37 2.94 -1.46
C VAL A 49 -18.53 3.02 -2.98
N GLY A 50 -19.72 2.71 -3.48
CA GLY A 50 -20.08 2.88 -4.89
C GLY A 50 -19.61 1.77 -5.83
N VAL A 51 -19.11 0.63 -5.31
CA VAL A 51 -18.69 -0.48 -6.16
C VAL A 51 -19.90 -1.34 -6.50
N GLY A 52 -20.30 -1.33 -7.79
CA GLY A 52 -21.41 -2.15 -8.26
C GLY A 52 -21.17 -3.66 -8.10
N GLU A 53 -22.25 -4.41 -7.89
CA GLU A 53 -22.21 -5.85 -7.64
C GLU A 53 -21.41 -6.64 -8.69
N GLN A 54 -21.60 -6.32 -9.98
CA GLN A 54 -20.87 -6.98 -11.06
C GLN A 54 -19.35 -6.76 -10.95
N ALA A 55 -18.92 -5.56 -10.55
CA ALA A 55 -17.51 -5.24 -10.33
C ALA A 55 -16.94 -6.00 -9.12
N VAL A 56 -17.72 -6.14 -8.04
CA VAL A 56 -17.35 -6.97 -6.88
C VAL A 56 -17.14 -8.43 -7.29
N ARG A 57 -18.12 -9.05 -7.96
CA ARG A 57 -18.06 -10.45 -8.41
C ARG A 57 -16.90 -10.71 -9.38
N SER A 58 -16.68 -9.79 -10.32
CA SER A 58 -15.54 -9.85 -11.26
C SER A 58 -14.20 -9.76 -10.51
N THR A 59 -14.10 -8.87 -9.52
CA THR A 59 -12.88 -8.71 -8.70
C THR A 59 -12.61 -9.95 -7.85
N LEU A 60 -13.63 -10.52 -7.20
CA LEU A 60 -13.51 -11.77 -6.44
C LEU A 60 -12.98 -12.90 -7.33
N THR A 61 -13.58 -13.09 -8.51
CA THR A 61 -13.15 -14.11 -9.48
C THR A 61 -11.70 -13.90 -9.90
N ARG A 62 -11.31 -12.66 -10.21
CA ARG A 62 -9.94 -12.31 -10.58
C ARG A 62 -8.94 -12.58 -9.45
N MET A 63 -9.30 -12.29 -8.20
CA MET A 63 -8.44 -12.52 -7.05
C MET A 63 -8.29 -14.01 -6.73
N VAL A 64 -9.35 -14.82 -6.94
CA VAL A 64 -9.25 -16.28 -6.89
C VAL A 64 -8.29 -16.80 -7.97
N ASN A 65 -8.47 -16.36 -9.22
CA ASN A 65 -7.61 -16.78 -10.34
C ASN A 65 -6.14 -16.38 -10.16
N ARG A 66 -5.86 -15.36 -9.34
CA ARG A 66 -4.51 -14.90 -8.98
C ARG A 66 -3.95 -15.57 -7.72
N GLY A 67 -4.67 -16.52 -7.12
CA GLY A 67 -4.24 -17.20 -5.90
C GLY A 67 -4.26 -16.33 -4.64
N LEU A 68 -4.97 -15.19 -4.66
CA LEU A 68 -5.09 -14.29 -3.50
C LEU A 68 -6.27 -14.65 -2.61
N LEU A 69 -7.34 -15.21 -3.18
CA LEU A 69 -8.50 -15.66 -2.42
C LEU A 69 -8.76 -17.13 -2.70
N GLN A 70 -9.25 -17.82 -1.68
CA GLN A 70 -9.89 -19.12 -1.82
C GLN A 70 -11.41 -18.96 -1.77
N ARG A 71 -12.14 -19.92 -2.35
CA ARG A 71 -13.59 -19.93 -2.36
C ARG A 71 -14.14 -21.25 -1.86
N GLN A 72 -15.15 -21.19 -1.01
CA GLN A 72 -15.84 -22.35 -0.43
C GLN A 72 -17.34 -22.22 -0.70
N ARG A 73 -17.96 -23.30 -1.18
CA ARG A 73 -19.40 -23.33 -1.38
C ARG A 73 -20.08 -24.03 -0.21
N GLU A 74 -21.08 -23.39 0.36
CA GLU A 74 -21.97 -24.01 1.36
C GLU A 74 -23.43 -23.85 0.93
N GLY A 75 -24.03 -24.96 0.52
CA GLY A 75 -25.36 -24.97 -0.07
C GLY A 75 -25.45 -24.09 -1.31
N ARG A 76 -26.20 -22.98 -1.20
CA ARG A 76 -26.38 -21.99 -2.27
C ARG A 76 -25.45 -20.77 -2.15
N LYS A 77 -24.70 -20.65 -1.05
CA LYS A 77 -23.84 -19.50 -0.77
C LYS A 77 -22.39 -19.78 -1.15
N MET A 78 -21.70 -18.74 -1.60
CA MET A 78 -20.28 -18.77 -1.93
C MET A 78 -19.53 -17.88 -0.94
N PHE A 79 -18.57 -18.45 -0.23
CA PHE A 79 -17.72 -17.78 0.73
C PHE A 79 -16.33 -17.59 0.15
N PHE A 80 -15.69 -16.47 0.50
CA PHE A 80 -14.34 -16.12 0.05
C PHE A 80 -13.46 -15.84 1.25
N GLY A 81 -12.25 -16.37 1.23
CA GLY A 81 -11.28 -16.23 2.30
C GLY A 81 -9.88 -15.96 1.77
N LEU A 82 -8.99 -15.55 2.68
CA LEU A 82 -7.59 -15.28 2.33
C LEU A 82 -6.83 -16.57 2.09
N THR A 83 -5.93 -16.55 1.10
CA THR A 83 -4.88 -17.58 0.97
C THR A 83 -3.67 -17.19 1.81
N PRO A 84 -2.76 -18.11 2.15
CA PRO A 84 -1.52 -17.77 2.86
C PRO A 84 -0.70 -16.67 2.16
N GLN A 85 -0.74 -16.63 0.83
CA GLN A 85 -0.11 -15.57 0.05
C GLN A 85 -0.73 -14.20 0.32
N ALA A 86 -2.05 -14.08 0.24
CA ALA A 86 -2.72 -12.81 0.49
C ALA A 86 -2.62 -12.38 1.96
N THR A 87 -2.65 -13.32 2.90
CA THR A 87 -2.41 -13.04 4.32
C THR A 87 -1.05 -12.37 4.53
N ARG A 88 0.02 -12.88 3.91
CA ARG A 88 1.35 -12.23 3.98
C ARG A 88 1.34 -10.81 3.42
N VAL A 89 0.70 -10.60 2.25
CA VAL A 89 0.57 -9.27 1.62
C VAL A 89 -0.17 -8.29 2.53
N LEU A 90 -1.26 -8.73 3.16
CA LEU A 90 -2.05 -7.87 4.05
C LEU A 90 -1.36 -7.60 5.38
N ILE A 91 -0.57 -8.55 5.92
CA ILE A 91 0.27 -8.32 7.11
C ILE A 91 1.33 -7.26 6.81
N ASP A 92 2.00 -7.33 5.66
CA ASP A 92 2.96 -6.30 5.23
C ASP A 92 2.29 -4.93 5.12
N GLY A 93 1.14 -4.86 4.42
CA GLY A 93 0.34 -3.64 4.32
C GLY A 93 -0.06 -3.07 5.69
N ARG A 94 -0.52 -3.92 6.62
CA ARG A 94 -0.88 -3.51 7.99
C ARG A 94 0.34 -2.96 8.76
N THR A 95 1.50 -3.59 8.62
CA THR A 95 2.75 -3.11 9.23
C THR A 95 3.12 -1.72 8.70
N ARG A 96 3.04 -1.51 7.38
CA ARG A 96 3.30 -0.20 6.75
C ARG A 96 2.34 0.88 7.26
N ILE A 97 1.04 0.58 7.30
CA ILE A 97 0.02 1.54 7.72
C ILE A 97 0.17 1.92 9.20
N TRP A 98 0.28 0.93 10.10
CA TRP A 98 0.06 1.14 11.54
C TRP A 98 1.31 1.10 12.41
N LYS A 99 2.37 0.38 12.00
CA LYS A 99 3.58 0.23 12.81
C LYS A 99 4.71 1.14 12.34
N GLN A 100 4.91 1.20 11.04
CA GLN A 100 5.98 2.00 10.44
C GLN A 100 5.58 3.47 10.32
N GLY A 101 4.33 3.75 9.93
CA GLY A 101 3.90 5.12 9.65
C GLY A 101 4.56 5.71 8.40
N ALA A 102 4.14 6.91 8.04
CA ALA A 102 4.68 7.66 6.90
C ALA A 102 5.99 8.38 7.23
N VAL A 103 6.20 8.73 8.51
CA VAL A 103 7.40 9.43 8.95
C VAL A 103 8.47 8.45 9.43
N ASN A 104 9.70 8.66 9.00
CA ASN A 104 10.87 7.90 9.45
C ASN A 104 11.70 8.77 10.43
N ASP A 105 11.30 8.73 11.71
CA ASP A 105 11.95 9.47 12.80
C ASP A 105 13.08 8.66 13.46
N ASP A 106 13.08 7.34 13.27
CA ASP A 106 13.92 6.34 13.92
C ASP A 106 15.14 5.92 13.09
N TRP A 107 15.41 6.64 12.00
CA TRP A 107 16.54 6.34 11.12
C TRP A 107 17.90 6.47 11.84
N ASP A 108 18.65 5.38 11.86
CA ASP A 108 19.93 5.22 12.58
C ASP A 108 21.17 5.60 11.74
N GLY A 109 20.97 6.15 10.53
CA GLY A 109 22.08 6.45 9.62
C GLY A 109 22.37 5.36 8.58
N SER A 110 21.71 4.20 8.67
CA SER A 110 21.96 3.07 7.76
C SER A 110 21.31 3.26 6.38
N TRP A 111 21.96 2.75 5.35
CA TRP A 111 21.48 2.72 3.98
C TRP A 111 21.61 1.31 3.42
N THR A 112 20.65 0.90 2.60
CA THR A 112 20.80 -0.27 1.73
C THR A 112 21.19 0.22 0.35
N LEU A 113 22.34 -0.23 -0.13
CA LEU A 113 22.80 0.00 -1.50
C LEU A 113 22.65 -1.27 -2.33
N LEU A 114 22.13 -1.13 -3.54
CA LEU A 114 22.04 -2.20 -4.51
C LEU A 114 22.73 -1.76 -5.80
N GLY A 115 23.89 -2.37 -6.04
CA GLY A 115 24.61 -2.27 -7.31
C GLY A 115 24.18 -3.39 -8.24
N PHE A 116 23.93 -3.10 -9.52
CA PHE A 116 23.70 -4.12 -10.52
C PHE A 116 24.44 -3.83 -11.83
N SER A 117 24.86 -4.89 -12.50
CA SER A 117 25.41 -4.83 -13.85
C SER A 117 24.75 -5.91 -14.70
N LEU A 118 23.94 -5.46 -15.66
CA LEU A 118 23.19 -6.31 -16.57
C LEU A 118 23.67 -6.08 -18.01
N PRO A 119 23.74 -7.13 -18.84
CA PRO A 119 24.00 -6.97 -20.28
C PRO A 119 23.00 -6.03 -20.96
N ASP A 120 23.40 -5.38 -22.04
CA ASP A 120 22.53 -4.47 -22.81
C ASP A 120 21.33 -5.18 -23.44
N SER A 121 21.44 -6.48 -23.70
CA SER A 121 20.32 -7.30 -24.21
C SER A 121 19.20 -7.49 -23.18
N TRP A 122 19.45 -7.25 -21.88
CA TRP A 122 18.52 -7.50 -20.78
C TRP A 122 17.73 -6.25 -20.36
N LYS A 123 17.27 -5.46 -21.34
CA LYS A 123 16.52 -4.21 -21.09
C LYS A 123 15.26 -4.43 -20.26
N ARG A 124 14.54 -5.53 -20.53
CA ARG A 124 13.31 -5.89 -19.80
C ARG A 124 13.61 -6.19 -18.33
N GLN A 125 14.59 -7.04 -18.04
CA GLN A 125 14.98 -7.39 -16.67
C GLN A 125 15.47 -6.15 -15.91
N ARG A 126 16.21 -5.26 -16.57
CA ARG A 126 16.62 -3.98 -15.99
C ARG A 126 15.41 -3.11 -15.63
N HIS A 127 14.45 -2.98 -16.54
CA HIS A 127 13.22 -2.22 -16.30
C HIS A 127 12.40 -2.81 -15.15
N ASP A 128 12.26 -4.14 -15.12
CA ASP A 128 11.51 -4.85 -14.08
C ASP A 128 12.19 -4.72 -12.71
N LEU A 129 13.52 -4.85 -12.65
CA LEU A 129 14.30 -4.62 -11.42
C LEU A 129 14.12 -3.19 -10.92
N ARG A 130 14.36 -2.17 -11.76
CA ARG A 130 14.21 -0.76 -11.38
C ARG A 130 12.81 -0.46 -10.88
N SER A 131 11.79 -1.00 -11.56
CA SER A 131 10.40 -0.86 -11.14
C SER A 131 10.17 -1.45 -9.75
N ARG A 132 10.65 -2.68 -9.49
CA ARG A 132 10.52 -3.32 -8.17
C ARG A 132 11.30 -2.58 -7.08
N LEU A 133 12.48 -2.05 -7.40
CA LEU A 133 13.28 -1.26 -6.47
C LEU A 133 12.60 0.04 -6.06
N THR A 134 12.01 0.77 -7.02
CA THR A 134 11.19 1.96 -6.70
C THR A 134 10.03 1.61 -5.78
N TRP A 135 9.39 0.45 -5.97
CA TRP A 135 8.30 -0.02 -5.10
C TRP A 135 8.77 -0.43 -3.71
N SER A 136 10.05 -0.77 -3.57
CA SER A 136 10.74 -1.04 -2.30
C SER A 136 11.37 0.22 -1.68
N GLY A 137 11.11 1.40 -2.23
CA GLY A 137 11.59 2.68 -1.69
C GLY A 137 13.00 3.08 -2.13
N PHE A 138 13.63 2.33 -3.03
CA PHE A 138 14.94 2.72 -3.56
C PHE A 138 14.82 3.84 -4.59
N GLY A 139 15.79 4.76 -4.55
CA GLY A 139 16.04 5.73 -5.61
C GLY A 139 17.33 5.40 -6.38
N ALA A 140 17.43 5.93 -7.61
CA ALA A 140 18.59 5.71 -8.47
C ALA A 140 19.69 6.73 -8.14
N LEU A 141 20.67 6.32 -7.32
CA LEU A 141 21.83 7.16 -6.99
C LEU A 141 22.74 7.35 -8.22
N TYR A 142 22.95 6.27 -8.98
CA TYR A 142 23.57 6.25 -10.30
C TYR A 142 22.87 5.22 -11.20
N SER A 143 23.23 5.16 -12.48
CA SER A 143 22.57 4.29 -13.48
C SER A 143 22.48 2.81 -13.08
N GLY A 144 23.48 2.30 -12.36
CA GLY A 144 23.55 0.93 -11.84
C GLY A 144 23.68 0.84 -10.32
N LEU A 145 23.49 1.94 -9.58
CA LEU A 145 23.55 1.97 -8.12
C LEU A 145 22.29 2.60 -7.54
N TRP A 146 21.57 1.83 -6.75
CA TRP A 146 20.31 2.22 -6.12
C TRP A 146 20.48 2.26 -4.62
N ILE A 147 19.75 3.14 -3.95
CA ILE A 147 19.88 3.39 -2.51
C ILE A 147 18.51 3.52 -1.86
N ALA A 148 18.34 2.96 -0.66
CA ALA A 148 17.16 3.13 0.19
C ALA A 148 17.58 3.37 1.65
N PRO A 149 16.85 4.19 2.42
CA PRO A 149 17.13 4.40 3.84
C PRO A 149 16.82 3.14 4.65
N GLY A 150 17.69 2.82 5.60
CA GLY A 150 17.53 1.67 6.49
C GLY A 150 17.99 0.35 5.88
N HIS A 151 17.63 -0.75 6.57
CA HIS A 151 17.80 -2.12 6.09
C HIS A 151 16.56 -2.57 5.31
N VAL A 152 16.64 -2.56 3.98
CA VAL A 152 15.55 -2.99 3.10
C VAL A 152 15.92 -4.31 2.45
N ASP A 153 15.17 -5.37 2.76
CA ASP A 153 15.37 -6.69 2.13
C ASP A 153 14.72 -6.74 0.75
N VAL A 154 15.55 -6.92 -0.28
CA VAL A 154 15.14 -7.10 -1.69
C VAL A 154 15.66 -8.43 -2.27
N SER A 155 16.08 -9.36 -1.41
CA SER A 155 16.59 -10.68 -1.82
C SER A 155 15.55 -11.49 -2.61
N ALA A 156 14.29 -11.46 -2.17
CA ALA A 156 13.17 -12.09 -2.87
C ALA A 156 12.98 -11.51 -4.27
N VAL A 157 13.01 -10.18 -4.41
CA VAL A 157 12.89 -9.48 -5.70
C VAL A 157 14.01 -9.91 -6.66
N VAL A 158 15.25 -9.94 -6.18
CA VAL A 158 16.41 -10.34 -7.00
C VAL A 158 16.32 -11.81 -7.41
N THR A 159 15.88 -12.69 -6.51
CA THR A 159 15.73 -14.12 -6.76
C THR A 159 14.61 -14.41 -7.75
N GLU A 160 13.43 -13.80 -7.57
CA GLU A 160 12.28 -13.94 -8.48
C GLU A 160 12.60 -13.50 -9.91
N LEU A 161 13.46 -12.49 -10.06
CA LEU A 161 13.91 -12.00 -11.37
C LEU A 161 15.10 -12.80 -11.95
N GLY A 162 15.66 -13.76 -11.20
CA GLY A 162 16.82 -14.54 -11.62
C GLY A 162 18.11 -13.72 -11.73
N LEU A 163 18.26 -12.66 -10.94
CA LEU A 163 19.35 -11.69 -11.06
C LEU A 163 20.44 -11.83 -9.98
N THR A 164 20.42 -12.88 -9.18
CA THR A 164 21.33 -13.06 -8.02
C THR A 164 22.81 -12.95 -8.38
N ALA A 165 23.22 -13.44 -9.57
CA ALA A 165 24.61 -13.34 -10.04
C ALA A 165 25.02 -11.92 -10.48
N HIS A 166 24.05 -11.04 -10.76
CA HIS A 166 24.25 -9.72 -11.37
C HIS A 166 24.09 -8.54 -10.41
N VAL A 167 23.78 -8.83 -9.15
CA VAL A 167 23.46 -7.83 -8.13
C VAL A 167 24.41 -7.98 -6.95
N LYS A 168 24.78 -6.85 -6.34
CA LYS A 168 25.47 -6.77 -5.05
C LYS A 168 24.66 -5.87 -4.13
N ILE A 169 24.38 -6.34 -2.92
CA ILE A 169 23.63 -5.61 -1.90
C ILE A 169 24.56 -5.35 -0.73
N PHE A 170 24.63 -4.11 -0.28
CA PHE A 170 25.43 -3.68 0.86
C PHE A 170 24.57 -2.91 1.84
N HIS A 171 24.87 -3.06 3.12
CA HIS A 171 24.40 -2.14 4.15
C HIS A 171 25.55 -1.23 4.53
N ALA A 172 25.34 0.08 4.50
CA ALA A 172 26.38 1.07 4.71
C ALA A 172 25.87 2.27 5.50
N GLN A 173 26.80 3.11 5.95
CA GLN A 173 26.53 4.43 6.48
C GLN A 173 27.22 5.46 5.60
N ALA A 174 26.65 6.66 5.51
CA ALA A 174 27.28 7.75 4.79
C ALA A 174 28.50 8.27 5.57
N ALA A 175 29.60 8.54 4.87
CA ALA A 175 30.73 9.26 5.46
C ALA A 175 30.33 10.71 5.77
N GLU A 176 30.93 11.33 6.78
CA GLU A 176 30.58 12.69 7.24
C GLU A 176 30.62 13.76 6.14
N VAL A 177 31.50 13.59 5.15
CA VAL A 177 31.63 14.51 4.00
C VAL A 177 30.46 14.44 3.02
N THR A 178 29.56 13.47 3.16
CA THR A 178 28.43 13.27 2.26
C THR A 178 27.29 14.21 2.62
N ASP A 179 26.93 15.11 1.70
CA ASP A 179 25.72 15.92 1.83
C ASP A 179 24.48 15.05 1.57
N ILE A 180 23.94 14.46 2.64
CA ILE A 180 22.78 13.56 2.60
C ILE A 180 21.54 14.28 2.07
N GLU A 181 21.31 15.53 2.47
CA GLU A 181 20.11 16.26 2.05
C GLU A 181 20.14 16.55 0.55
N ARG A 182 21.29 16.95 0.02
CA ARG A 182 21.48 17.13 -1.42
C ARG A 182 21.32 15.81 -2.16
N MET A 183 21.94 14.74 -1.68
CA MET A 183 21.80 13.40 -2.27
C MET A 183 20.32 12.99 -2.35
N ILE A 184 19.55 13.23 -1.28
CA ILE A 184 18.12 12.93 -1.26
C ILE A 184 17.35 13.76 -2.31
N ARG A 185 17.59 15.08 -2.38
CA ARG A 185 16.93 15.95 -3.37
C ARG A 185 17.25 15.57 -4.82
N GLU A 186 18.46 15.09 -5.10
CA GLU A 186 18.87 14.66 -6.44
C GLU A 186 18.35 13.26 -6.80
N THR A 187 18.05 12.43 -5.81
CA THR A 187 17.69 11.01 -6.00
C THR A 187 16.16 10.78 -6.04
N TRP A 188 15.38 11.58 -5.32
CA TRP A 188 13.92 11.45 -5.23
C TRP A 188 13.21 12.77 -5.57
N ASP A 189 12.07 12.64 -6.24
CA ASP A 189 11.15 13.75 -6.47
C ASP A 189 10.35 14.06 -5.19
N LEU A 190 10.95 14.90 -4.35
CA LEU A 190 10.35 15.30 -3.07
C LEU A 190 9.05 16.10 -3.27
N GLU A 191 8.93 16.87 -4.34
CA GLU A 191 7.74 17.67 -4.62
C GLU A 191 6.54 16.76 -4.90
N SER A 192 6.71 15.77 -5.79
CA SER A 192 5.67 14.78 -6.07
C SER A 192 5.32 13.93 -4.84
N ILE A 193 6.28 13.64 -3.95
CA ILE A 193 5.98 12.93 -2.69
C ILE A 193 5.17 13.82 -1.75
N ALA A 194 5.60 15.06 -1.52
CA ALA A 194 4.91 16.02 -0.67
C ALA A 194 3.48 16.30 -1.16
N ALA A 195 3.30 16.48 -2.47
CA ALA A 195 1.99 16.75 -3.07
C ALA A 195 0.96 15.65 -2.75
N ARG A 196 1.36 14.37 -2.77
CA ARG A 196 0.45 13.26 -2.40
C ARG A 196 -0.03 13.36 -0.97
N TYR A 197 0.85 13.72 -0.04
CA TYR A 197 0.49 13.91 1.36
C TYR A 197 -0.42 15.12 1.57
N VAL A 198 -0.13 16.24 0.89
CA VAL A 198 -0.97 17.45 0.94
C VAL A 198 -2.37 17.16 0.39
N THR A 199 -2.47 16.47 -0.75
CA THR A 199 -3.77 16.07 -1.33
C THR A 199 -4.55 15.17 -0.39
N PHE A 200 -3.88 14.18 0.22
CA PHE A 200 -4.50 13.30 1.21
C PHE A 200 -5.02 14.11 2.42
N ASP A 201 -4.17 14.93 3.01
CA ASP A 201 -4.50 15.71 4.21
C ASP A 201 -5.65 16.68 3.95
N LYS A 202 -5.61 17.41 2.83
CA LYS A 202 -6.69 18.34 2.44
C LYS A 202 -8.04 17.64 2.34
N ARG A 203 -8.09 16.44 1.76
CA ARG A 203 -9.34 15.66 1.62
C ARG A 203 -9.89 15.26 2.98
N TRP A 204 -9.04 14.71 3.84
CA TRP A 204 -9.48 14.07 5.08
C TRP A 204 -9.62 15.05 6.25
N SER A 205 -8.89 16.16 6.25
CA SER A 205 -9.14 17.27 7.18
C SER A 205 -10.50 17.93 6.92
N ALA A 206 -10.89 18.12 5.67
CA ALA A 206 -12.23 18.60 5.31
C ALA A 206 -13.34 17.66 5.81
N HIS A 207 -13.14 16.34 5.71
CA HIS A 207 -14.06 15.35 6.28
C HIS A 207 -14.19 15.48 7.81
N LEU A 208 -13.08 15.70 8.53
CA LEU A 208 -13.10 15.91 9.99
C LEU A 208 -13.86 17.17 10.42
N VAL A 209 -13.81 18.25 9.62
CA VAL A 209 -14.45 19.53 9.93
C VAL A 209 -15.94 19.50 9.60
N ASN A 210 -16.30 18.96 8.44
CA ASN A 210 -17.65 19.06 7.92
C ASN A 210 -18.65 18.10 8.57
N GLY A 211 -18.19 17.11 9.35
CA GLY A 211 -19.07 16.21 10.09
C GLY A 211 -20.13 15.58 9.19
N THR A 212 -19.72 14.71 8.27
CA THR A 212 -20.63 14.09 7.30
C THR A 212 -21.47 12.99 7.94
N ASP A 213 -22.76 12.87 7.59
CA ASP A 213 -23.61 11.69 7.81
C ASP A 213 -23.16 10.45 7.00
N ASP A 214 -21.88 10.40 6.62
CA ASP A 214 -21.30 9.33 5.82
C ASP A 214 -21.35 8.01 6.60
N ASP A 215 -21.67 6.93 5.89
CA ASP A 215 -21.54 5.58 6.40
C ASP A 215 -20.12 5.32 6.93
N PRO A 216 -19.94 5.09 8.25
CA PRO A 216 -18.62 4.96 8.86
C PRO A 216 -17.78 3.79 8.30
N ILE A 217 -18.45 2.75 7.80
CA ILE A 217 -17.79 1.60 7.15
C ILE A 217 -17.20 2.01 5.80
N GLY A 218 -17.98 2.70 4.97
CA GLY A 218 -17.55 3.23 3.69
C GLY A 218 -16.42 4.24 3.84
N THR A 219 -16.53 5.15 4.82
CA THR A 219 -15.46 6.11 5.17
C THR A 219 -14.16 5.38 5.52
N ARG A 220 -14.22 4.33 6.35
CA ARG A 220 -13.05 3.53 6.72
C ARG A 220 -12.39 2.86 5.52
N LEU A 221 -13.17 2.27 4.61
CA LEU A 221 -12.65 1.64 3.41
C LEU A 221 -11.96 2.64 2.48
N ARG A 222 -12.59 3.80 2.24
CA ARG A 222 -12.01 4.89 1.46
C ARG A 222 -10.72 5.40 2.09
N LEU A 223 -10.73 5.65 3.40
CA LEU A 223 -9.58 6.16 4.15
C LEU A 223 -8.37 5.24 4.02
N VAL A 224 -8.53 3.95 4.32
CA VAL A 224 -7.40 3.00 4.28
C VAL A 224 -6.92 2.78 2.85
N SER A 225 -7.83 2.69 1.87
CA SER A 225 -7.44 2.55 0.47
C SER A 225 -6.69 3.77 -0.05
N ASP A 226 -7.13 4.99 0.31
CA ASP A 226 -6.45 6.23 -0.05
C ASP A 226 -5.08 6.33 0.62
N TRP A 227 -4.99 6.03 1.92
CA TRP A 227 -3.74 6.07 2.67
C TRP A 227 -2.72 5.09 2.09
N LEU A 228 -3.15 3.84 1.82
CA LEU A 228 -2.32 2.85 1.14
C LEU A 228 -1.80 3.37 -0.20
N ARG A 229 -2.64 4.04 -0.99
CA ARG A 229 -2.21 4.65 -2.26
C ARG A 229 -1.16 5.74 -2.04
N THR A 230 -1.33 6.58 -1.02
CA THR A 230 -0.40 7.67 -0.67
C THR A 230 0.98 7.13 -0.29
N ILE A 231 1.03 6.10 0.58
CA ILE A 231 2.28 5.56 1.12
C ILE A 231 2.93 4.46 0.26
N ARG A 232 2.21 3.93 -0.74
CA ARG A 232 2.66 2.76 -1.55
C ARG A 232 4.03 2.95 -2.19
N THR A 233 4.36 4.17 -2.62
CA THR A 233 5.62 4.52 -3.28
C THR A 233 6.40 5.54 -2.46
N ASP A 234 6.13 5.64 -1.16
CA ASP A 234 6.95 6.47 -0.29
C ASP A 234 8.28 5.76 0.01
N PRO A 235 9.45 6.36 -0.33
CA PRO A 235 10.76 5.85 0.05
C PRO A 235 11.04 5.84 1.56
N ARG A 236 10.16 6.40 2.40
CA ARG A 236 10.32 6.58 3.85
C ARG A 236 11.66 7.24 4.20
N LEU A 237 11.92 8.36 3.54
CA LEU A 237 13.15 9.13 3.75
C LEU A 237 13.27 9.64 5.20
N PRO A 238 14.48 9.72 5.76
CA PRO A 238 14.68 10.14 7.14
C PRO A 238 14.17 11.56 7.35
N ALA A 239 13.27 11.74 8.33
CA ALA A 239 12.58 13.02 8.54
C ALA A 239 13.56 14.18 8.80
N ARG A 240 14.68 13.89 9.47
CA ARG A 240 15.73 14.88 9.78
C ARG A 240 16.45 15.48 8.55
N HIS A 241 16.28 14.88 7.37
CA HIS A 241 16.89 15.36 6.12
C HIS A 241 15.86 15.88 5.11
N LEU A 242 14.59 15.96 5.52
CA LEU A 242 13.51 16.49 4.69
C LEU A 242 13.30 17.98 4.98
N PRO A 243 12.68 18.72 4.02
CA PRO A 243 12.34 20.12 4.24
C PRO A 243 11.56 20.34 5.54
N PRO A 244 11.74 21.50 6.20
CA PRO A 244 10.88 21.90 7.31
C PRO A 244 9.39 21.84 6.91
N ALA A 245 8.53 21.47 7.85
CA ALA A 245 7.09 21.30 7.63
C ALA A 245 6.73 20.22 6.57
N TRP A 246 7.53 19.16 6.47
CA TRP A 246 7.22 18.02 5.60
C TRP A 246 5.81 17.45 5.89
N PRO A 247 4.93 17.32 4.87
CA PRO A 247 3.50 17.09 5.07
C PRO A 247 3.11 15.68 5.53
N ALA A 248 4.04 14.73 5.51
CA ALA A 248 3.75 13.34 5.86
C ALA A 248 3.24 13.17 7.30
N ARG A 249 3.77 13.97 8.24
CA ARG A 249 3.36 13.90 9.65
C ARG A 249 1.91 14.34 9.82
N THR A 250 1.56 15.52 9.32
CA THR A 250 0.19 16.05 9.38
C THR A 250 -0.81 15.11 8.71
N ALA A 251 -0.46 14.59 7.52
CA ALA A 251 -1.29 13.62 6.81
C ALA A 251 -1.50 12.31 7.62
N GLN A 252 -0.45 11.80 8.28
CA GLN A 252 -0.54 10.62 9.14
C GLN A 252 -1.41 10.87 10.39
N GLU A 253 -1.29 12.05 11.01
CA GLU A 253 -2.13 12.46 12.13
C GLU A 253 -3.61 12.55 11.72
N THR A 254 -3.89 13.15 10.57
CA THR A 254 -5.24 13.19 9.97
C THR A 254 -5.76 11.77 9.71
N PHE A 255 -4.95 10.89 9.14
CA PHE A 255 -5.30 9.47 8.94
C PHE A 255 -5.69 8.79 10.26
N HIS A 256 -4.88 8.95 11.31
CA HIS A 256 -5.16 8.37 12.63
C HIS A 256 -6.45 8.90 13.24
N ARG A 257 -6.72 10.20 13.13
CA ARG A 257 -7.95 10.82 13.66
C ARG A 257 -9.21 10.26 12.99
N VAL A 258 -9.24 10.20 11.65
CA VAL A 258 -10.39 9.63 10.93
C VAL A 258 -10.52 8.12 11.20
N ALA A 259 -9.39 7.41 11.28
CA ALA A 259 -9.38 5.99 11.60
C ALA A 259 -9.96 5.71 13.00
N GLN A 260 -9.68 6.56 13.98
CA GLN A 260 -10.22 6.44 15.33
C GLN A 260 -11.74 6.65 15.36
N GLN A 261 -12.26 7.66 14.64
CA GLN A 261 -13.69 7.92 14.53
C GLN A 261 -14.46 6.75 13.89
N THR A 262 -13.84 6.08 12.92
CA THR A 262 -14.46 4.98 12.17
C THR A 262 -14.17 3.59 12.77
N HIS A 263 -13.33 3.49 13.80
CA HIS A 263 -12.98 2.21 14.41
C HIS A 263 -14.18 1.41 14.95
N PRO A 264 -15.17 2.01 15.64
CA PRO A 264 -16.35 1.27 16.11
C PRO A 264 -17.15 0.61 14.98
N ALA A 265 -17.13 1.23 13.79
CA ALA A 265 -17.84 0.74 12.62
C ALA A 265 -17.27 -0.58 12.08
N LEU A 266 -15.98 -0.85 12.31
CA LEU A 266 -15.36 -2.13 11.94
C LEU A 266 -16.01 -3.28 12.69
N LYS A 267 -16.23 -3.11 14.00
CA LYS A 267 -16.87 -4.11 14.85
C LYS A 267 -18.34 -4.32 14.48
N ALA A 268 -19.06 -3.22 14.22
CA ALA A 268 -20.45 -3.27 13.77
C ALA A 268 -20.59 -3.99 12.41
N ALA A 269 -19.71 -3.69 11.44
CA ALA A 269 -19.68 -4.35 10.14
C ALA A 269 -19.48 -5.86 10.29
N ARG A 270 -18.51 -6.28 11.11
CA ARG A 270 -18.20 -7.70 11.35
C ARG A 270 -19.43 -8.46 11.87
N ALA A 271 -20.21 -7.86 12.77
CA ALA A 271 -21.43 -8.48 13.30
C ALA A 271 -22.52 -8.73 12.23
N THR A 272 -22.45 -8.03 11.09
CA THR A 272 -23.37 -8.22 9.96
C THR A 272 -22.83 -9.13 8.85
N LEU A 273 -21.57 -9.56 8.93
CA LEU A 273 -20.97 -10.44 7.92
C LEU A 273 -21.46 -11.87 8.12
N GLU A 274 -22.03 -12.45 7.07
CA GLU A 274 -22.26 -13.89 7.04
C GLU A 274 -20.93 -14.60 6.78
N THR A 275 -20.52 -15.44 7.73
CA THR A 275 -19.20 -16.07 7.71
C THR A 275 -19.28 -17.58 7.95
N THR A 276 -18.23 -18.30 7.55
CA THR A 276 -18.04 -19.72 7.83
C THR A 276 -16.55 -20.02 8.01
N PRO A 277 -16.16 -21.01 8.84
CA PRO A 277 -14.80 -21.53 8.83
C PRO A 277 -14.44 -22.11 7.46
N LEU A 278 -13.25 -21.77 6.97
CA LEU A 278 -12.69 -22.38 5.77
C LEU A 278 -12.16 -23.76 6.10
N ARG A 279 -12.28 -24.68 5.14
CA ARG A 279 -11.74 -26.03 5.20
C ARG A 279 -10.51 -26.10 4.30
N ASP A 280 -9.45 -26.70 4.81
CA ASP A 280 -8.23 -27.01 4.05
C ASP A 280 -8.51 -27.97 2.87
#